data_AF-A0A399YKK0-F1
#
_entry.id   AF-A0A399YKK0-F1
#
_cell.length_a   1.000
_cell.length_b   1.000
_cell.length_c   1.000
_cell.angle_alpha   90.00
_cell.angle_beta   90.00
_cell.angle_gamma   90.00
#
_symmetry.space_group_name_H-M   'P 1'
#
loop_
_entity.id
_entity.type
_entity.pdbx_description
1 polymer ?
#
loop_
_entity_poly.entity_id
_entity_poly.type
_entity_poly.pdbx_seq_one_letter_code
_entity_poly.pdbx_strand_id
1 'polypeptide(L)'
;MPEHSAPLHAGYAWYVRVPDLPAFLVHIAPLLEKRLAASDFQNHSGALRFNFYASGVEIIFENGKIADARPWRATAGDFGQSGFGNAVFPELTFLKILFGYRSRAELQAMFPDCIMDTDKTSVLIDVLFPKQVSNILPIH
;
A
#
# COMPACT_ATOMS: atom_id res chain seq x y z
N MET A 1 -17.73 -34.95 -17.00
CA MET A 1 -16.50 -34.47 -17.68
C MET A 1 -15.58 -33.97 -16.58
N PRO A 2 -14.39 -34.53 -16.35
CA PRO A 2 -13.51 -34.02 -15.32
C PRO A 2 -12.89 -32.71 -15.83
N GLU A 3 -13.13 -31.64 -15.08
CA GLU A 3 -12.56 -30.31 -15.30
C GLU A 3 -11.02 -30.36 -15.18
N HIS A 4 -10.33 -30.03 -16.27
CA HIS A 4 -8.89 -29.79 -16.25
C HIS A 4 -8.66 -28.39 -15.66
N SER A 5 -8.67 -28.27 -14.34
CA SER A 5 -8.05 -27.12 -13.68
C SER A 5 -6.54 -27.25 -13.87
N ALA A 6 -5.96 -26.41 -14.74
CA ALA A 6 -4.51 -26.35 -14.89
C ALA A 6 -3.89 -26.13 -13.50
N PRO A 7 -2.83 -26.86 -13.13
CA PRO A 7 -2.20 -26.66 -11.83
C PRO A 7 -1.66 -25.23 -11.79
N LEU A 8 -2.27 -24.38 -10.97
CA LEU A 8 -1.68 -23.10 -10.62
C LEU A 8 -0.31 -23.41 -10.03
N HIS A 9 0.76 -23.09 -10.75
CA HIS A 9 2.12 -23.27 -10.25
C HIS A 9 2.22 -22.64 -8.86
N ALA A 10 2.81 -23.35 -7.89
CA ALA A 10 3.07 -22.82 -6.57
C ALA A 10 3.97 -21.58 -6.70
N GLY A 11 3.36 -20.40 -6.71
CA GLY A 11 4.03 -19.12 -6.99
C GLY A 11 3.38 -18.26 -8.08
N TYR A 12 2.39 -18.75 -8.82
CA TYR A 12 1.63 -17.91 -9.74
C TYR A 12 0.76 -16.92 -8.96
N ALA A 13 0.88 -15.65 -9.31
CA ALA A 13 0.05 -14.57 -8.80
C ALA A 13 -0.44 -13.73 -9.97
N TRP A 14 -1.65 -13.20 -9.86
CA TRP A 14 -2.19 -12.30 -10.88
C TRP A 14 -1.41 -11.00 -10.91
N TYR A 15 -1.17 -10.53 -12.12
CA TYR A 15 -0.59 -9.22 -12.34
C TYR A 15 -1.70 -8.17 -12.44
N VAL A 16 -1.83 -7.35 -11.40
CA VAL A 16 -2.90 -6.37 -11.27
C VAL A 16 -2.37 -4.95 -11.53
N ARG A 17 -3.18 -4.13 -12.19
CA ARG A 17 -2.94 -2.70 -12.37
C ARG A 17 -4.10 -1.90 -11.80
N VAL A 18 -3.77 -0.74 -11.26
CA VAL A 18 -4.74 0.25 -10.80
C VAL A 18 -4.50 1.51 -11.63
N PRO A 19 -5.40 1.89 -12.55
CA PRO A 19 -5.19 3.02 -13.44
C PRO A 19 -5.24 4.37 -12.71
N ASP A 20 -6.05 4.47 -11.65
CA ASP A 20 -6.15 5.65 -10.78
C ASP A 20 -6.01 5.20 -9.33
N LEU A 21 -4.78 5.29 -8.82
CA LEU A 21 -4.47 4.85 -7.47
C LEU A 21 -5.09 5.75 -6.38
N PRO A 22 -5.05 7.09 -6.47
CA PRO A 22 -5.77 7.96 -5.54
C PRO A 22 -7.26 7.64 -5.46
N ALA A 23 -7.95 7.54 -6.60
CA ALA A 23 -9.38 7.22 -6.61
C ALA A 23 -9.67 5.84 -5.99
N PHE A 24 -8.80 4.85 -6.24
CA PHE A 24 -8.92 3.54 -5.61
C PHE A 24 -8.73 3.61 -4.09
N LEU A 25 -7.77 4.38 -3.59
CA LEU A 25 -7.53 4.57 -2.16
C LEU A 25 -8.72 5.22 -1.46
N VAL A 26 -9.34 6.24 -2.08
CA VAL A 26 -10.59 6.83 -1.60
C VAL A 26 -11.72 5.80 -1.60
N HIS A 27 -11.82 4.98 -2.66
CA HIS A 27 -12.84 3.94 -2.75
C HIS A 27 -12.73 2.90 -1.62
N ILE A 28 -11.52 2.49 -1.25
CA ILE A 28 -11.28 1.55 -0.15
C ILE A 28 -11.13 2.23 1.22
N ALA A 29 -11.30 3.55 1.32
CA ALA A 29 -11.10 4.29 2.56
C ALA A 29 -11.87 3.69 3.76
N PRO A 30 -13.15 3.28 3.65
CA PRO A 30 -13.87 2.70 4.79
C PRO A 30 -13.19 1.48 5.40
N LEU A 31 -12.49 0.68 4.59
CA LEU A 31 -11.71 -0.46 5.07
C LEU A 31 -10.45 0.00 5.83
N LEU A 32 -9.74 0.99 5.29
CA LEU A 32 -8.53 1.55 5.89
C LEU A 32 -8.85 2.24 7.23
N GLU A 33 -9.93 3.02 7.28
CA GLU A 33 -10.42 3.68 8.49
C GLU A 33 -10.82 2.68 9.58
N LYS A 34 -11.49 1.58 9.20
CA LYS A 34 -11.81 0.49 10.13
C LYS A 34 -10.55 -0.13 10.74
N ARG A 35 -9.49 -0.30 9.94
CA ARG A 35 -8.20 -0.81 10.42
C ARG A 35 -7.52 0.19 11.38
N LEU A 36 -7.53 1.47 11.04
CA LEU A 36 -7.02 2.52 11.92
C LEU A 36 -7.74 2.55 13.26
N ALA A 37 -9.07 2.52 13.24
CA ALA A 37 -9.90 2.53 14.44
C ALA A 37 -9.66 1.31 15.36
N ALA A 38 -9.19 0.19 14.82
CA ALA A 38 -8.85 -1.02 15.56
C ALA A 38 -7.38 -1.07 16.03
N SER A 39 -6.64 0.04 15.94
CA SER A 39 -5.22 0.15 16.25
C SER A 39 -4.92 1.39 17.10
N ASP A 40 -3.66 1.53 17.52
CA ASP A 40 -3.18 2.74 18.22
C ASP A 40 -3.22 4.02 17.35
N PHE A 41 -3.54 3.89 16.05
CA PHE A 41 -3.68 4.99 15.10
C PHE A 41 -5.14 5.46 14.91
N GLN A 42 -6.06 5.09 15.80
CA GLN A 42 -7.49 5.44 15.69
C GLN A 42 -7.80 6.93 15.54
N ASN A 43 -6.92 7.82 16.00
CA ASN A 43 -7.05 9.28 15.87
C ASN A 43 -5.90 9.88 15.04
N HIS A 44 -5.30 9.09 14.14
CA HIS A 44 -4.18 9.54 13.33
C HIS A 44 -4.59 10.71 12.44
N SER A 45 -3.77 11.76 12.46
CA SER A 45 -3.88 12.91 11.58
C SER A 45 -2.51 13.21 10.98
N GLY A 46 -2.50 13.65 9.73
CA GLY A 46 -1.28 13.96 8.99
C GLY A 46 -1.31 13.41 7.56
N ALA A 47 -0.23 13.69 6.83
CA ALA A 47 -0.06 13.19 5.47
C ALA A 47 0.80 11.92 5.49
N LEU A 48 0.38 10.91 4.73
CA LEU A 48 1.17 9.71 4.42
C LEU A 48 1.50 9.73 2.92
N ARG A 49 2.78 9.94 2.62
CA ARG A 49 3.30 10.07 1.26
C ARG A 49 4.03 8.82 0.83
N PHE A 50 3.55 8.23 -0.26
CA PHE A 50 4.18 7.12 -0.95
C PHE A 50 4.91 7.63 -2.18
N ASN A 51 6.19 7.27 -2.30
CA ASN A 51 7.04 7.64 -3.41
C ASN A 51 7.33 6.41 -4.28
N PHE A 52 7.01 6.54 -5.56
CA PHE A 52 7.26 5.54 -6.59
C PHE A 52 8.36 5.99 -7.56
N TYR A 53 9.23 6.90 -7.13
CA TYR A 53 10.29 7.59 -7.88
C TYR A 53 9.79 8.51 -8.99
N ALA A 54 9.11 7.96 -10.00
CA ALA A 54 8.55 8.74 -11.11
C ALA A 54 7.20 9.38 -10.76
N SER A 55 6.53 8.85 -9.74
CA SER A 55 5.20 9.27 -9.29
C SER A 55 5.03 8.97 -7.80
N GLY A 56 3.84 9.16 -7.27
CA GLY A 56 3.54 8.95 -5.87
C GLY A 56 2.09 9.27 -5.57
N VAL A 57 1.70 9.00 -4.33
CA VAL A 57 0.38 9.34 -3.81
C VAL A 57 0.51 9.85 -2.39
N GLU A 58 -0.22 10.92 -2.09
CA GLU A 58 -0.38 11.45 -0.74
C GLU A 58 -1.78 11.11 -0.26
N ILE A 59 -1.87 10.52 0.93
CA ILE A 59 -3.12 10.31 1.66
C ILE A 59 -3.14 11.27 2.83
N ILE A 60 -4.22 12.04 2.98
CA ILE A 60 -4.41 12.97 4.07
C ILE A 60 -5.36 12.35 5.08
N PHE A 61 -4.90 12.23 6.32
CA PHE A 61 -5.69 11.72 7.43
C PHE A 61 -6.13 12.84 8.37
N GLU A 62 -7.37 12.77 8.82
CA GLU A 62 -7.94 13.63 9.86
C GLU A 62 -8.74 12.77 10.86
N ASN A 63 -8.27 12.72 12.11
CA ASN A 63 -8.90 11.98 13.21
C ASN A 63 -9.24 10.53 12.84
N GLY A 64 -8.28 9.82 12.24
CA GLY A 64 -8.41 8.42 11.85
C GLY A 64 -9.20 8.19 10.56
N LYS A 65 -9.62 9.25 9.87
CA LYS A 65 -10.34 9.19 8.59
C LYS A 65 -9.51 9.67 7.43
N ILE A 66 -9.76 9.15 6.24
CA ILE A 66 -9.12 9.65 5.02
C ILE A 66 -9.92 10.85 4.54
N ALA A 67 -9.32 12.03 4.65
CA ALA A 67 -9.91 13.28 4.19
C ALA A 67 -9.75 13.44 2.67
N ASP A 68 -8.60 13.05 2.13
CA ASP A 68 -8.29 13.13 0.70
C ASP A 68 -7.18 12.14 0.31
N ALA A 69 -7.13 11.77 -0.96
CA ALA A 69 -5.98 11.12 -1.57
C ALA A 69 -5.72 11.70 -2.96
N ARG A 70 -4.47 12.06 -3.24
CA ARG A 70 -4.12 12.77 -4.47
C ARG A 70 -2.77 12.35 -5.03
N PRO A 71 -2.55 12.51 -6.35
CA PRO A 71 -1.23 12.33 -6.93
C PRO A 71 -0.22 13.22 -6.21
N TRP A 72 0.93 12.66 -5.90
CA TRP A 72 2.02 13.36 -5.26
C TRP A 72 3.33 13.02 -5.93
N ARG A 73 4.28 13.95 -5.92
CA ARG A 73 5.62 13.73 -6.46
C ARG A 73 6.63 14.44 -5.58
N ALA A 74 7.66 13.72 -5.17
CA ALA A 74 8.77 14.29 -4.42
C ALA A 74 9.46 15.41 -5.23
N THR A 75 9.74 16.52 -4.58
CA THR A 75 10.45 17.68 -5.14
C THR A 75 11.75 17.93 -4.40
N ALA A 76 12.64 18.76 -4.95
CA ALA A 76 13.92 19.13 -4.33
C ALA A 76 13.76 19.67 -2.89
N GLY A 77 12.64 20.32 -2.58
CA GLY A 77 12.34 20.85 -1.24
C GLY A 77 11.95 19.77 -0.22
N ASP A 78 11.56 18.58 -0.67
CA ASP A 78 11.22 17.46 0.20
C ASP A 78 12.48 16.77 0.75
N PHE A 79 13.67 16.98 0.14
CA PHE A 79 14.99 16.41 0.48
C PHE A 79 15.51 16.71 1.91
N GLY A 80 14.73 17.39 2.76
CA GLY A 80 15.03 17.64 4.18
C GLY A 80 14.13 16.94 5.21
N GLN A 81 12.97 16.37 4.80
CA GLN A 81 12.13 15.49 5.62
C GLN A 81 12.17 14.10 4.99
N SER A 82 13.10 13.24 5.45
CA SER A 82 13.53 11.94 4.85
C SER A 82 13.96 11.97 3.36
N GLY A 83 13.63 13.04 2.65
CA GLY A 83 13.93 13.30 1.25
C GLY A 83 13.15 12.56 0.19
N PHE A 84 12.44 11.51 0.59
CA PHE A 84 11.73 10.64 -0.33
C PHE A 84 10.26 10.42 0.06
N GLY A 85 9.71 11.18 1.00
CA GLY A 85 8.37 10.93 1.55
C GLY A 85 8.41 9.89 2.69
N ASN A 86 7.24 9.48 3.17
CA ASN A 86 7.19 8.58 4.32
C ASN A 86 7.58 7.15 3.96
N ALA A 87 7.18 6.70 2.78
CA ALA A 87 7.42 5.35 2.31
C ALA A 87 7.79 5.33 0.84
N VAL A 88 8.87 4.62 0.51
CA VAL A 88 9.36 4.45 -0.86
C VAL A 88 9.06 3.03 -1.31
N PHE A 89 8.49 2.90 -2.50
CA PHE A 89 8.22 1.62 -3.15
C PHE A 89 8.60 1.73 -4.63
N PRO A 90 9.51 0.90 -5.16
CA PRO A 90 9.82 0.92 -6.58
C PRO A 90 8.58 0.62 -7.42
N GLU A 91 8.13 1.60 -8.20
CA GLU A 91 7.04 1.47 -9.18
C GLU A 91 5.80 0.75 -8.61
N LEU A 92 5.47 -0.42 -9.15
CA LEU A 92 4.23 -1.15 -8.87
C LEU A 92 4.37 -2.11 -7.69
N THR A 93 5.52 -2.14 -7.03
CA THR A 93 5.71 -3.01 -5.86
C THR A 93 4.70 -2.65 -4.75
N PHE A 94 4.30 -1.38 -4.64
CA PHE A 94 3.23 -0.94 -3.74
C PHE A 94 1.91 -1.72 -3.93
N LEU A 95 1.57 -2.14 -5.16
CA LEU A 95 0.34 -2.91 -5.38
C LEU A 95 0.37 -4.27 -4.66
N LYS A 96 1.56 -4.85 -4.41
CA LYS A 96 1.70 -6.11 -3.68
C LYS A 96 1.30 -5.96 -2.22
N ILE A 97 1.55 -4.81 -1.60
CA ILE A 97 1.12 -4.54 -0.21
C ILE A 97 -0.32 -4.01 -0.18
N LEU A 98 -0.71 -3.15 -1.11
CA LEU A 98 -2.08 -2.62 -1.24
C LEU A 98 -3.13 -3.73 -1.26
N PHE A 99 -2.88 -4.81 -2.01
CA PHE A 99 -3.77 -5.96 -2.12
C PHE A 99 -3.49 -7.07 -1.09
N GLY A 100 -2.62 -6.80 -0.10
CA GLY A 100 -2.28 -7.75 0.97
C GLY A 100 -1.53 -9.00 0.50
N TYR A 101 -1.02 -9.05 -0.73
CA TYR A 101 -0.29 -10.21 -1.26
C TYR A 101 1.04 -10.44 -0.53
N ARG A 102 1.72 -9.36 -0.13
CA ARG A 102 2.98 -9.40 0.62
C ARG A 102 2.94 -8.41 1.78
N SER A 103 3.57 -8.77 2.89
CA SER A 103 3.81 -7.81 3.97
C SER A 103 4.90 -6.81 3.57
N ARG A 104 4.95 -5.68 4.27
CA ARG A 104 6.05 -4.71 4.16
C ARG A 104 7.41 -5.39 4.34
N ALA A 105 7.57 -6.20 5.39
CA ALA A 105 8.84 -6.88 5.70
C ALA A 105 9.27 -7.85 4.59
N GLU A 106 8.34 -8.64 4.03
CA GLU A 106 8.63 -9.50 2.88
C GLU A 106 9.08 -8.67 1.67
N LEU A 107 8.45 -7.52 1.47
CA LEU A 107 8.71 -6.66 0.33
C LEU A 107 10.08 -5.96 0.46
N GLN A 108 10.45 -5.49 1.65
CA GLN A 108 11.79 -4.96 1.94
C GLN A 108 12.90 -6.01 1.78
N ALA A 109 12.61 -7.28 2.11
CA ALA A 109 13.56 -8.37 1.89
C ALA A 109 13.77 -8.68 0.40
N MET A 110 12.75 -8.47 -0.44
CA MET A 110 12.84 -8.66 -1.90
C MET A 110 13.40 -7.44 -2.64
N PHE A 111 13.11 -6.24 -2.14
CA PHE A 111 13.46 -4.97 -2.77
C PHE A 111 14.08 -4.04 -1.71
N PRO A 112 15.43 -3.99 -1.62
CA PRO A 112 16.13 -3.14 -0.65
C PRO A 112 15.77 -1.65 -0.72
N ASP A 113 15.32 -1.21 -1.90
CA ASP A 113 14.87 0.15 -2.19
C ASP A 113 13.47 0.48 -1.60
N CYS A 114 12.85 -0.47 -0.89
CA CYS A 114 11.64 -0.20 -0.12
C CYS A 114 12.00 0.34 1.26
N ILE A 115 11.81 1.64 1.44
CA ILE A 115 12.34 2.38 2.59
C ILE A 115 11.18 3.04 3.34
N MET A 116 11.19 2.95 4.66
CA MET A 116 10.30 3.72 5.53
C MET A 116 11.11 4.80 6.23
N ASP A 117 10.56 6.00 6.33
CA ASP A 117 11.24 7.13 6.98
C ASP A 117 11.44 6.91 8.49
N THR A 118 10.50 6.19 9.12
CA THR A 118 10.40 6.02 10.57
C THR A 118 9.77 4.68 10.93
N ASP A 119 10.01 4.23 12.16
CA ASP A 119 9.34 3.06 12.73
C ASP A 119 7.82 3.27 12.81
N LYS A 120 7.38 4.49 13.12
CA LYS A 120 5.96 4.85 13.13
C LYS A 120 5.29 4.59 11.77
N THR A 121 5.94 5.01 10.69
CA THR A 121 5.44 4.74 9.32
C THR A 121 5.41 3.25 9.02
N SER A 122 6.42 2.50 9.47
CA SER A 122 6.46 1.04 9.31
C SER A 122 5.26 0.36 9.94
N VAL A 123 4.93 0.71 11.19
CA VAL A 123 3.77 0.16 11.91
C VAL A 123 2.46 0.63 11.28
N LEU A 124 2.36 1.91 10.90
CA LEU A 124 1.15 2.44 10.24
C LEU A 124 0.85 1.71 8.93
N ILE A 125 1.87 1.41 8.13
CA ILE A 125 1.70 0.64 6.88
C ILE A 125 1.27 -0.79 7.15
N ASP A 126 1.82 -1.44 8.18
CA ASP A 126 1.41 -2.79 8.56
C ASP A 126 -0.06 -2.84 9.05
N VAL A 127 -0.54 -1.76 9.69
CA VAL A 127 -1.95 -1.58 10.09
C VAL A 127 -2.85 -1.33 8.88
N LEU A 128 -2.45 -0.44 7.97
CA LEU A 128 -3.27 -0.06 6.81
C LEU A 128 -3.36 -1.18 5.78
N PHE A 129 -2.24 -1.86 5.53
CA PHE A 129 -2.08 -2.85 4.46
C PHE A 129 -1.49 -4.18 5.00
N PRO A 130 -2.16 -4.83 5.96
CA PRO A 130 -1.70 -6.10 6.48
C PRO A 130 -1.71 -7.16 5.38
N LYS A 131 -0.80 -8.13 5.47
CA LYS A 131 -0.87 -9.32 4.60
C LYS A 131 -2.23 -10.01 4.80
N GLN A 132 -2.87 -10.40 3.71
CA GLN A 132 -4.15 -11.09 3.70
C GLN A 132 -4.00 -12.43 2.96
N VAL A 133 -4.85 -13.39 3.30
CA VAL A 133 -4.96 -14.62 2.52
C VAL A 133 -5.80 -14.31 1.29
N SER A 134 -5.18 -14.29 0.12
CA SER A 134 -5.88 -14.11 -1.15
C SER A 134 -6.26 -15.48 -1.71
N ASN A 135 -7.53 -15.86 -1.58
CA ASN A 135 -8.08 -17.02 -2.28
C ASN A 135 -8.75 -16.55 -3.57
N ILE A 136 -8.44 -17.23 -4.67
CA ILE A 136 -9.03 -16.94 -5.97
C ILE A 136 -9.85 -18.16 -6.35
N LEU A 137 -11.16 -17.97 -6.46
CA LEU A 137 -12.05 -18.92 -7.10
C LEU A 137 -12.14 -18.52 -8.58
N PRO A 138 -11.55 -19.26 -9.52
CA PRO A 138 -11.83 -19.03 -10.92
C PRO A 138 -13.32 -19.24 -11.16
N ILE A 139 -13.97 -18.20 -11.70
CA ILE A 139 -15.32 -18.34 -12.25
C ILE A 139 -15.19 -19.09 -13.57
N HIS A 140 -15.67 -20.34 -13.59
CA HIS A 140 -15.81 -21.18 -14.77
C HIS A 140 -17.22 -21.07 -15.33
#